data_AF-A0A2D7NUD1-F1
#
_entry.id   AF-A0A2D7NUD1-F1
#
_cell.length_a   1.000
_cell.length_b   1.000
_cell.length_c   1.000
_cell.angle_alpha   90.00
_cell.angle_beta   90.00
_cell.angle_gamma   90.00
#
_symmetry.space_group_name_H-M   'P 1'
#
loop_
_entity.id
_entity.type
_entity.pdbx_description
1 polymer ?
#
loop_
_entity_poly.entity_id
_entity_poly.type
_entity_poly.pdbx_seq_one_letter_code
_entity_poly.pdbx_strand_id
1 'polypeptide(L)'
;TQMSVEKSCGTITVNLKHNGKLAASVMGHNWVLAKDTDANDVAAKGLAAGLANNYVPAGDARVLASTKIIGGGESTSISFSTDSLSAGGKYIYVCTFPGHSFVMRGTLNVGA
;
A
#
# COMPACT_ATOMS: atom_id res chain seq x y z
N THR A 1 12.20 -1.56 6.45
CA THR A 1 10.83 -1.04 6.40
C THR A 1 10.80 0.41 5.93
N GLN A 2 11.65 0.78 4.97
CA GLN A 2 11.66 2.13 4.39
C GLN A 2 11.85 2.01 2.88
N MET A 3 11.23 2.92 2.15
CA MET A 3 11.43 3.13 0.71
C MET A 3 11.68 4.63 0.50
N SER A 4 12.50 4.97 -0.50
CA SER A 4 12.77 6.36 -0.86
C SER A 4 12.48 6.59 -2.33
N VAL A 5 11.92 7.75 -2.64
CA VAL A 5 11.60 8.20 -4.00
C VAL A 5 11.94 9.68 -4.13
N GLU A 6 12.27 10.14 -5.34
CA GLU A 6 12.47 11.55 -5.62
C GLU A 6 11.26 12.09 -6.37
N LYS A 7 10.88 13.37 -6.13
CA LYS A 7 9.82 13.98 -6.94
C LYS A 7 10.20 14.02 -8.41
N SER A 8 11.47 14.29 -8.71
CA SER A 8 12.05 14.29 -10.05
C SER A 8 11.86 12.99 -10.85
N CYS A 9 11.50 11.87 -10.22
CA CYS A 9 11.14 10.64 -10.94
C CYS A 9 9.88 10.79 -11.82
N GLY A 10 8.97 11.72 -11.48
CA GLY A 10 7.68 11.95 -12.14
C GLY A 10 6.67 10.82 -11.93
N THR A 11 7.02 9.58 -12.32
CA THR A 11 6.23 8.37 -12.08
C THR A 11 7.14 7.25 -11.58
N ILE A 12 6.69 6.55 -10.54
CA ILE A 12 7.36 5.36 -10.03
C ILE A 12 6.46 4.14 -10.13
N THR A 13 7.06 2.95 -10.09
CA THR A 13 6.34 1.67 -10.05
C THR A 13 6.78 0.86 -8.85
N VAL A 14 5.81 0.42 -8.05
CA VAL A 14 6.02 -0.52 -6.95
C VAL A 14 5.67 -1.92 -7.44
N ASN A 15 6.60 -2.86 -7.27
CA ASN A 15 6.40 -4.26 -7.59
C ASN A 15 6.28 -5.06 -6.29
N LEU A 16 5.16 -5.74 -6.09
CA LEU A 16 4.90 -6.59 -4.94
C LEU A 16 4.91 -8.06 -5.38
N LYS A 17 5.69 -8.88 -4.68
CA LYS A 17 5.78 -10.32 -4.89
C LYS A 17 5.52 -11.05 -3.58
N HIS A 18 4.64 -12.02 -3.60
CA HIS A 18 4.35 -12.86 -2.44
C HIS A 18 5.01 -14.24 -2.60
N ASN A 19 6.15 -14.47 -1.94
CA ASN A 19 6.93 -15.71 -2.09
C ASN A 19 6.37 -16.93 -1.32
N GLY A 20 5.35 -16.74 -0.48
CA GLY A 20 4.69 -17.84 0.23
C GLY A 20 3.79 -18.70 -0.66
N LYS A 21 2.97 -19.56 -0.03
CA LYS A 21 2.14 -20.57 -0.73
C LYS A 21 0.63 -20.49 -0.45
N LEU A 22 0.22 -19.67 0.51
CA LEU A 22 -1.17 -19.58 0.95
C LEU A 22 -1.99 -18.68 0.00
N ALA A 23 -3.26 -19.00 -0.21
CA ALA A 23 -4.15 -18.22 -1.06
C ALA A 23 -4.38 -16.80 -0.52
N ALA A 24 -4.74 -15.86 -1.40
CA ALA A 24 -4.98 -14.45 -1.06
C ALA A 24 -6.11 -14.27 -0.01
N SER A 25 -7.10 -15.15 0.02
CA SER A 25 -8.18 -15.14 1.02
C SER A 25 -7.73 -15.56 2.42
N VAL A 26 -6.56 -16.20 2.54
CA VAL A 26 -6.02 -16.72 3.81
C VAL A 26 -4.85 -15.88 4.31
N MET A 27 -3.92 -15.52 3.42
CA MET A 27 -2.72 -14.75 3.74
C MET A 27 -2.42 -13.74 2.62
N GLY A 28 -3.43 -12.99 2.22
CA GLY A 28 -3.29 -12.00 1.17
C GLY A 28 -2.40 -10.85 1.59
N HIS A 29 -1.63 -10.32 0.65
CA HIS A 29 -0.83 -9.13 0.84
C HIS A 29 -1.11 -8.11 -0.26
N ASN A 30 -1.25 -6.86 0.12
CA ASN A 30 -1.29 -5.72 -0.76
C ASN A 30 -0.31 -4.67 -0.25
N TRP A 31 -0.12 -3.63 -1.03
CA TRP A 31 0.65 -2.45 -0.66
C TRP A 31 -0.25 -1.24 -0.86
N VAL A 32 -0.45 -0.44 0.18
CA VAL A 32 -1.34 0.72 0.19
C VAL A 32 -0.61 1.90 0.79
N LEU A 33 -0.53 3.02 0.07
CA LEU A 33 0.12 4.26 0.50
C LEU A 33 -0.91 5.26 1.03
N ALA A 34 -0.63 5.82 2.19
CA ALA A 34 -1.39 6.92 2.77
C ALA A 34 -0.45 7.91 3.48
N LYS A 35 -0.97 9.05 3.90
CA LYS A 35 -0.28 9.91 4.87
C LYS A 35 -0.17 9.18 6.20
N ASP A 36 0.86 9.50 6.97
CA ASP A 36 1.09 8.90 8.30
C ASP A 36 -0.14 9.03 9.22
N THR A 37 -0.77 10.20 9.23
CA THR A 37 -1.97 10.48 10.02
C THR A 37 -3.20 9.66 9.62
N ASP A 38 -3.23 9.15 8.39
CA ASP A 38 -4.39 8.45 7.82
C ASP A 38 -4.21 6.93 7.76
N ALA A 39 -2.97 6.44 7.80
CA ALA A 39 -2.63 5.05 7.48
C ALA A 39 -3.32 4.02 8.40
N ASN A 40 -3.46 4.34 9.69
CA ASN A 40 -4.15 3.45 10.64
C ASN A 40 -5.64 3.34 10.32
N ASP A 41 -6.31 4.46 10.07
CA ASP A 41 -7.74 4.49 9.75
C ASP A 41 -8.06 3.85 8.41
N VAL A 42 -7.20 4.06 7.40
CA VAL A 42 -7.30 3.39 6.10
C VAL A 42 -7.20 1.87 6.28
N ALA A 43 -6.22 1.40 7.04
CA ALA A 43 -6.06 -0.03 7.29
C ALA A 43 -7.21 -0.64 8.09
N ALA A 44 -7.73 0.06 9.10
CA ALA A 44 -8.85 -0.41 9.91
C ALA A 44 -10.14 -0.63 9.09
N LYS A 45 -10.32 0.16 8.02
CA LYS A 45 -11.45 0.02 7.08
C LYS A 45 -11.30 -1.16 6.10
N GLY A 46 -10.12 -1.77 6.02
CA GLY A 46 -9.85 -2.85 5.06
C GLY A 46 -10.77 -4.05 5.22
N LEU A 47 -11.06 -4.47 6.46
CA LEU A 47 -11.98 -5.57 6.75
C LEU A 47 -13.38 -5.33 6.14
N ALA A 48 -13.93 -4.13 6.32
CA ALA A 48 -15.25 -3.78 5.81
C ALA A 48 -15.28 -3.70 4.28
N ALA A 49 -14.16 -3.34 3.64
CA ALA A 49 -14.04 -3.33 2.19
C ALA A 49 -14.04 -4.75 1.58
N GLY A 50 -13.43 -5.71 2.28
CA GLY A 50 -13.43 -7.12 1.89
C GLY A 50 -12.51 -7.47 0.71
N LEU A 51 -12.35 -8.77 0.47
CA LEU A 51 -11.40 -9.31 -0.52
C LEU A 51 -11.69 -8.84 -1.95
N ALA A 52 -12.96 -8.75 -2.34
CA ALA A 52 -13.37 -8.31 -3.68
C ALA A 52 -12.90 -6.89 -4.02
N ASN A 53 -12.69 -6.06 -2.98
CA ASN A 53 -12.15 -4.70 -3.11
C ASN A 53 -10.67 -4.63 -2.70
N ASN A 54 -9.96 -5.76 -2.69
CA ASN A 54 -8.56 -5.87 -2.27
C ASN A 54 -8.30 -5.42 -0.82
N TYR A 55 -9.32 -5.42 0.04
CA TYR A 55 -9.29 -4.81 1.36
C TYR A 55 -8.94 -3.31 1.35
N VAL A 56 -9.33 -2.59 0.30
CA VAL A 56 -9.16 -1.13 0.19
C VAL A 56 -10.53 -0.47 0.14
N PRO A 57 -10.85 0.51 1.01
CA PRO A 57 -12.14 1.19 0.99
C PRO A 57 -12.32 1.95 -0.32
N ALA A 58 -13.40 1.65 -1.04
CA ALA A 58 -13.69 2.25 -2.33
C ALA A 58 -13.89 3.77 -2.19
N GLY A 59 -13.22 4.54 -3.05
CA GLY A 59 -13.35 6.00 -3.10
C GLY A 59 -12.73 6.76 -1.92
N ASP A 60 -11.96 6.11 -1.05
CA ASP A 60 -11.28 6.80 0.05
C ASP A 60 -10.08 7.62 -0.48
N ALA A 61 -10.26 8.94 -0.55
CA ALA A 61 -9.26 9.87 -1.07
C ALA A 61 -7.94 9.89 -0.26
N ARG A 62 -7.90 9.26 0.92
CA ARG A 62 -6.67 9.11 1.72
C ARG A 62 -5.77 8.00 1.20
N VAL A 63 -6.28 7.11 0.35
CA VAL A 63 -5.49 6.10 -0.36
C VAL A 63 -4.84 6.75 -1.58
N LEU A 64 -3.53 6.98 -1.48
CA LEU A 64 -2.76 7.69 -2.52
C LEU A 64 -2.34 6.76 -3.66
N ALA A 65 -2.09 5.49 -3.35
CA ALA A 65 -1.81 4.43 -4.31
C ALA A 65 -2.06 3.07 -3.65
N SER A 66 -2.50 2.08 -4.41
CA SER A 66 -2.67 0.72 -3.92
C SER A 66 -2.46 -0.33 -4.99
N THR A 67 -1.96 -1.50 -4.59
CA THR A 67 -1.96 -2.69 -5.44
C THR A 67 -3.23 -3.52 -5.25
N LYS A 68 -3.44 -4.48 -6.15
CA LYS A 68 -4.33 -5.61 -5.88
C LYS A 68 -3.82 -6.42 -4.67
N ILE A 69 -4.72 -7.16 -4.04
CA ILE A 69 -4.37 -8.20 -3.07
C ILE A 69 -3.84 -9.42 -3.83
N ILE A 70 -2.72 -9.98 -3.39
CA ILE A 70 -2.12 -11.17 -3.99
C ILE A 70 -1.86 -12.24 -2.95
N GLY A 71 -1.94 -13.50 -3.36
CA GLY A 71 -1.59 -14.68 -2.58
C GLY A 71 -0.23 -15.26 -2.96
N GLY A 72 0.08 -16.42 -2.40
CA GLY A 72 1.32 -17.15 -2.61
C GLY A 72 1.65 -17.45 -4.06
N GLY A 73 2.88 -17.10 -4.47
CA GLY A 73 3.40 -17.29 -5.82
C GLY A 73 3.06 -16.16 -6.78
N GLU A 74 2.13 -15.28 -6.43
CA GLU A 74 1.66 -14.21 -7.30
C GLU A 74 2.53 -12.95 -7.20
N SER A 75 2.35 -12.06 -8.16
CA SER A 75 2.97 -10.73 -8.19
C SER A 75 2.01 -9.72 -8.80
N THR A 76 2.13 -8.47 -8.38
CA THR A 76 1.38 -7.33 -8.92
C THR A 76 2.26 -6.09 -8.92
N SER A 77 1.86 -5.07 -9.68
CA SER A 77 2.48 -3.76 -9.64
C SER A 77 1.44 -2.65 -9.56
N ILE A 78 1.89 -1.47 -9.14
CA ILE A 78 1.15 -0.21 -9.27
C ILE A 78 2.12 0.88 -9.69
N SER A 79 1.71 1.71 -10.65
CA SER A 79 2.43 2.92 -11.04
C SER A 79 1.64 4.15 -10.61
N PHE A 80 2.32 5.13 -10.03
CA PHE A 80 1.70 6.38 -9.61
C PHE A 80 2.69 7.54 -9.70
N SER A 81 2.15 8.75 -9.86
CA SER A 81 2.95 9.97 -9.98
C SER A 81 3.50 10.42 -8.64
N THR A 82 4.79 10.75 -8.60
CA THR A 82 5.46 11.37 -7.45
C THR A 82 5.12 12.85 -7.31
N ASP A 83 4.53 13.48 -8.33
CA ASP A 83 4.14 14.90 -8.30
C ASP A 83 3.06 15.17 -7.25
N SER A 84 2.18 14.18 -7.03
CA SER A 84 1.13 14.18 -6.02
C SER A 84 1.66 14.11 -4.58
N LEU A 85 2.95 13.79 -4.41
CA LEU A 85 3.61 13.72 -3.12
C LEU A 85 4.36 15.02 -2.81
N SER A 86 4.51 15.32 -1.53
CA SER A 86 5.29 16.45 -1.03
C SER A 86 6.66 15.96 -0.58
N ALA A 87 7.73 16.62 -1.04
CA ALA A 87 9.07 16.38 -0.52
C ALA A 87 9.09 16.67 1.00
N GLY A 88 9.74 15.80 1.78
CA GLY A 88 9.70 15.83 3.24
C GLY A 88 8.34 15.45 3.86
N GLY A 89 7.36 15.07 3.05
CA GLY A 89 6.07 14.57 3.53
C GLY A 89 6.22 13.24 4.28
N LYS A 90 5.34 13.02 5.27
CA LYS A 90 5.30 11.78 6.06
C LYS A 90 4.27 10.83 5.48
N TYR A 91 4.74 9.78 4.82
CA TYR A 91 3.92 8.76 4.21
C TYR A 91 4.23 7.38 4.76
N ILE A 92 3.18 6.57 4.91
CA ILE A 92 3.27 5.20 5.36
C ILE A 92 2.64 4.31 4.31
N TYR A 93 3.35 3.25 3.94
CA TYR A 93 2.73 2.13 3.24
C TYR A 93 2.38 1.03 4.24
N VAL A 94 1.22 0.40 4.03
CA VAL A 94 0.68 -0.68 4.87
C VAL A 94 0.10 -1.80 4.01
N CYS A 95 0.05 -3.00 4.57
CA CYS A 95 -0.87 -4.04 4.12
C CYS A 95 -2.22 -3.85 4.83
N THR A 96 -3.32 -3.77 4.09
CA THR A 96 -4.67 -3.57 4.64
C THR A 96 -5.49 -4.85 4.76
N PHE A 97 -4.88 -6.01 4.49
CA PHE A 97 -5.46 -7.29 4.90
C PHE A 97 -5.70 -7.27 6.43
N PRO A 98 -6.84 -7.78 6.93
CA PRO A 98 -7.22 -7.66 8.34
C PRO A 98 -6.12 -8.13 9.29
N GLY A 99 -5.65 -7.22 10.16
CA GLY A 99 -4.63 -7.50 11.18
C GLY A 99 -3.17 -7.42 10.70
N HIS A 100 -2.89 -7.29 9.41
CA HIS A 100 -1.50 -7.26 8.92
C HIS A 100 -0.81 -5.92 9.15
N SER A 101 -1.56 -4.81 9.16
CA SER A 101 -1.02 -3.45 9.24
C SER A 101 -0.21 -3.15 10.51
N PHE A 102 -0.40 -3.93 11.59
CA PHE A 102 0.37 -3.76 12.83
C PHE A 102 1.86 -4.06 12.65
N VAL A 103 2.20 -4.97 11.73
CA VAL A 103 3.59 -5.41 11.48
C VAL A 103 4.02 -5.07 10.05
N MET A 104 3.14 -5.30 9.07
CA MET A 104 3.42 -5.08 7.65
C MET A 104 3.19 -3.61 7.27
N ARG A 105 4.15 -2.78 7.66
CA ARG A 105 4.16 -1.35 7.34
C ARG A 105 5.58 -0.80 7.17
N GLY A 106 5.69 0.36 6.56
CA GLY A 106 6.95 1.08 6.46
C GLY A 106 6.77 2.52 5.98
N THR A 107 7.85 3.30 6.04
CA THR A 107 7.83 4.71 5.61
C THR A 107 8.18 4.82 4.13
N LEU A 108 7.50 5.72 3.42
CA LEU A 108 7.92 6.19 2.10
C LEU A 108 8.47 7.61 2.26
N ASN A 109 9.79 7.75 2.15
CA ASN A 109 10.48 9.03 2.19
C ASN A 109 10.47 9.65 0.79
N VAL A 110 10.14 10.94 0.69
CA VAL A 110 10.07 11.66 -0.58
C VAL A 110 11.10 12.77 -0.57
N GLY A 111 12.11 12.66 -1.42
CA GLY A 111 13.08 13.71 -1.69
C GLY A 111 12.67 14.60 -2.88
N ALA A 112 13.61 15.45 -3.32
CA ALA A 112 13.39 16.46 -4.35
C ALA A 112 13.68 15.90 -5.76
#